data_AF-A0A1X7TII9-F1
#
_entry.id   AF-A0A1X7TII9-F1
#
_cell.length_a   1.000
_cell.length_b   1.000
_cell.length_c   1.000
_cell.angle_alpha   90.00
_cell.angle_beta   90.00
_cell.angle_gamma   90.00
#
_symmetry.space_group_name_H-M   'P 1'
#
loop_
_entity.id
_entity.type
_entity.pdbx_description
1 polymer ?
#
loop_
_entity_poly.entity_id
_entity_poly.type
_entity_poly.pdbx_seq_one_letter_code
_entity_poly.pdbx_strand_id
1 'polypeptide(L)'
;MPNSPNLTPSKIFHYTTISHELHITNQMMDLEPPLELTRCHLIAELHKWVSTVIGLQRIQSARYQVGGMEEKDPSEMTYRSLLGKLMEINSKPLVDAYGAIEGLLEQVDSYVKV
;
A
#
# COMPACT_ATOMS: atom_id res chain seq x y z
N MET A 1 25.41 25.31 -10.76
CA MET A 1 24.77 23.98 -10.83
C MET A 1 24.92 23.32 -9.47
N PRO A 2 23.91 23.28 -8.59
CA PRO A 2 23.98 22.45 -7.40
C PRO A 2 23.45 21.04 -7.72
N ASN A 3 24.22 20.05 -7.29
CA ASN A 3 24.00 18.63 -7.58
C ASN A 3 22.64 18.14 -7.10
N SER A 4 21.90 17.47 -7.99
CA SER A 4 20.73 16.67 -7.62
C SER A 4 21.16 15.57 -6.63
N PRO A 5 20.51 15.43 -5.47
CA PRO A 5 20.85 14.37 -4.53
C PRO A 5 20.50 13.02 -5.18
N ASN A 6 21.47 12.11 -5.24
CA ASN A 6 21.23 10.72 -5.64
C ASN A 6 20.21 10.10 -4.67
N LEU A 7 18.94 10.06 -5.09
CA LEU A 7 17.90 9.30 -4.41
C LEU A 7 18.13 7.83 -4.76
N THR A 8 18.72 7.08 -3.82
CA THR A 8 18.66 5.63 -3.88
C THR A 8 17.19 5.19 -3.78
N PRO A 9 16.76 4.16 -4.53
CA PRO A 9 15.35 3.74 -4.55
C PRO A 9 14.83 3.34 -3.16
N SER A 10 15.71 2.93 -2.23
CA SER A 10 15.31 2.61 -0.85
C SER A 10 14.89 3.84 -0.03
N LYS A 11 15.32 5.05 -0.40
CA LYS A 11 14.97 6.28 0.32
C LYS A 11 13.61 6.85 -0.09
N ILE A 12 13.05 6.36 -1.21
CA ILE A 12 11.77 6.83 -1.76
C ILE A 12 10.61 6.06 -1.14
N PHE A 13 10.85 4.81 -0.71
CA PHE A 13 9.82 3.94 -0.15
C PHE A 13 10.25 3.44 1.24
N HIS A 14 9.65 4.03 2.26
CA HIS A 14 9.74 3.54 3.64
C HIS A 14 8.81 2.32 3.78
N TYR A 15 9.35 1.12 3.61
CA TYR A 15 8.64 -0.12 3.98
C TYR A 15 8.86 -0.38 5.47
N THR A 16 7.78 -0.75 6.18
CA THR A 16 7.86 -1.01 7.62
C THR A 16 8.07 -2.50 7.82
N THR A 17 9.24 -2.91 8.32
CA THR A 17 9.49 -4.30 8.70
C THR A 17 8.85 -4.61 10.04
N ILE A 18 8.13 -5.73 10.10
CA ILE A 18 7.64 -6.32 11.35
C ILE A 18 8.57 -7.48 11.70
N SER A 19 9.10 -7.46 12.91
CA SER A 19 9.87 -8.56 13.48
C SER A 19 9.02 -9.26 14.53
N HIS A 20 9.02 -10.60 14.49
CA HIS A 20 8.33 -11.44 15.47
C HIS A 20 9.36 -12.20 16.30
N GLU A 21 9.16 -12.20 17.60
CA GLU A 21 9.90 -13.03 18.55
C GLU A 21 9.13 -14.33 18.79
N LEU A 22 9.87 -15.44 18.80
CA LEU A 22 9.31 -16.77 18.99
C LEU A 22 9.52 -17.21 20.42
N HIS A 23 8.43 -17.40 21.16
CA HIS A 23 8.45 -17.85 22.54
C HIS A 23 8.07 -19.32 22.60
N ILE A 24 8.97 -20.15 23.16
CA ILE A 24 8.72 -21.57 23.37
C ILE A 24 8.62 -21.81 24.88
N THR A 25 7.43 -22.14 25.38
CA THR A 25 7.21 -22.44 26.81
C THR A 25 6.35 -23.68 26.96
N ASN A 26 6.74 -24.62 27.84
CA ASN A 26 5.98 -25.87 28.06
C ASN A 26 5.56 -26.62 26.79
N GLN A 27 6.43 -26.67 25.77
CA GLN A 27 6.16 -27.26 24.44
C GLN A 27 5.08 -26.52 23.62
N MET A 28 4.64 -25.34 24.05
CA MET A 28 3.79 -24.43 23.29
C MET A 28 4.67 -23.36 22.63
N MET A 29 4.46 -23.13 21.34
CA MET A 29 5.15 -22.12 20.55
C MET A 29 4.19 -20.96 20.26
N ASP A 30 4.56 -19.76 20.67
CA ASP A 30 3.77 -18.53 20.48
C ASP A 30 4.63 -17.45 19.81
N LEU A 31 3.99 -16.58 19.01
CA LEU A 31 4.63 -15.43 18.36
C LEU A 31 4.25 -14.13 19.09
N GLU A 32 5.24 -13.30 19.36
CA GLU A 32 5.05 -11.94 19.87
C GLU A 32 5.67 -10.92 18.90
N PRO A 33 4.91 -9.98 18.32
CA PRO A 33 3.46 -9.77 18.44
C PRO A 33 2.62 -10.86 17.74
N PRO A 34 1.32 -10.98 18.07
CA PRO A 34 0.46 -11.98 17.44
C PRO A 34 0.27 -11.74 15.94
N LEU A 35 -0.03 -12.81 15.22
CA LEU A 35 -0.19 -12.81 13.76
C LEU A 35 -1.34 -11.88 13.32
N GLU A 36 -2.40 -11.77 14.11
CA GLU A 36 -3.52 -10.85 13.88
C GLU A 36 -3.09 -9.39 13.83
N LEU A 37 -2.11 -8.99 14.65
CA LEU A 37 -1.59 -7.62 14.63
C LEU A 37 -0.84 -7.36 13.32
N THR A 38 -0.10 -8.36 12.84
CA THR A 38 0.63 -8.31 11.57
C THR A 38 -0.31 -8.22 10.39
N ARG A 39 -1.39 -9.01 10.41
CA ARG A 39 -2.47 -8.92 9.43
C ARG A 39 -3.04 -7.49 9.35
N CYS A 40 -3.39 -6.92 10.51
CA CYS A 40 -3.89 -5.55 10.58
C CYS A 40 -2.88 -4.55 10.01
N HIS A 41 -1.60 -4.71 10.33
CA HIS A 41 -0.53 -3.85 9.83
C HIS A 41 -0.39 -3.91 8.31
N LEU A 42 -0.34 -5.13 7.74
CA LEU A 42 -0.20 -5.34 6.29
C LEU A 42 -1.38 -4.74 5.51
N ILE A 43 -2.60 -4.90 6.03
CA ILE A 43 -3.81 -4.31 5.42
C ILE A 43 -3.75 -2.77 5.51
N ALA A 44 -3.35 -2.22 6.65
CA ALA A 44 -3.21 -0.77 6.81
C ALA A 44 -2.14 -0.19 5.88
N GLU A 45 -1.01 -0.89 5.71
CA GLU A 45 0.02 -0.49 4.76
C GLU A 45 -0.51 -0.52 3.32
N LEU A 46 -1.20 -1.59 2.92
CA LEU A 46 -1.86 -1.67 1.60
C LEU A 46 -2.80 -0.47 1.36
N HIS A 47 -3.61 -0.10 2.35
CA HIS A 47 -4.50 1.05 2.25
C HIS A 47 -3.75 2.37 2.13
N LYS A 48 -2.63 2.53 2.84
CA LYS A 48 -1.76 3.71 2.73
C LYS A 48 -1.19 3.85 1.32
N TRP A 49 -0.77 2.75 0.70
CA TRP A 49 -0.30 2.73 -0.68
C TRP A 49 -1.39 3.14 -1.67
N VAL A 50 -2.57 2.53 -1.55
CA VAL A 50 -3.72 2.84 -2.40
C VAL A 50 -4.13 4.32 -2.27
N SER A 51 -4.21 4.84 -1.05
CA SER A 51 -4.52 6.24 -0.78
C SER A 51 -3.49 7.20 -1.41
N THR A 52 -2.20 6.87 -1.30
CA THR A 52 -1.11 7.67 -1.89
C THR A 52 -1.23 7.75 -3.42
N VAL A 53 -1.52 6.62 -4.08
CA VAL A 53 -1.69 6.57 -5.55
C VAL A 53 -2.92 7.38 -5.99
N ILE A 54 -4.04 7.23 -5.30
CA ILE A 54 -5.29 7.91 -5.61
C ILE A 54 -5.20 9.41 -5.35
N GLY A 55 -4.38 9.83 -4.39
CA GLY A 55 -4.12 11.23 -4.05
C GLY A 55 -3.14 11.96 -4.98
N LEU A 56 -2.48 11.25 -5.90
CA LEU A 56 -1.50 11.87 -6.79
C LEU A 56 -2.18 12.83 -7.79
N GLN A 57 -1.62 14.02 -7.93
CA GLN A 57 -2.02 14.98 -8.95
C GLN A 57 -1.65 14.45 -10.34
N ARG A 58 -2.60 14.50 -11.26
CA ARG A 58 -2.39 14.10 -12.65
C ARG A 58 -1.54 15.17 -13.35
N ILE A 59 -0.62 14.74 -14.21
CA ILE A 59 0.19 15.68 -15.00
C ILE A 59 -0.75 16.50 -15.89
N GLN A 60 -0.73 17.81 -15.71
CA GLN A 60 -1.51 18.75 -16.50
C GLN A 60 -0.61 19.41 -17.54
N SER A 61 -1.03 19.43 -18.80
CA SER A 61 -0.41 20.31 -19.79
C SER A 61 -0.85 21.74 -19.48
N ALA A 62 0.09 22.64 -19.18
CA ALA A 62 -0.19 24.08 -19.17
C ALA A 62 -0.50 24.51 -20.61
N ARG A 63 -1.78 24.47 -21.00
CA ARG A 63 -2.21 25.07 -22.25
C ARG A 63 -2.40 26.56 -21.96
N TYR A 64 -1.87 27.42 -22.83
CA TYR A 64 -2.11 28.86 -22.77
C TYR A 64 -3.62 29.09 -22.92
N GLN A 65 -4.34 29.21 -21.81
CA GLN A 65 -5.77 29.47 -21.80
C GLN A 65 -5.97 30.98 -21.95
N VAL A 66 -6.06 31.43 -23.21
CA VAL A 66 -6.46 32.79 -23.55
C VAL A 66 -7.98 32.85 -23.47
N GLY A 67 -8.50 33.32 -22.34
CA GLY A 67 -9.92 33.62 -22.12
C GLY A 67 -10.76 32.40 -21.72
N GLY A 68 -11.35 32.48 -20.53
CA GLY A 68 -12.34 31.51 -20.02
C GLY A 68 -11.79 30.67 -18.89
N MET A 69 -12.14 31.04 -17.65
CA MET A 69 -11.93 30.23 -16.45
C MET A 69 -12.85 29.01 -16.53
N GLU A 70 -12.40 27.91 -17.13
CA GLU A 70 -13.03 26.61 -16.89
C GLU A 70 -12.44 26.07 -15.59
N GLU A 71 -13.20 26.18 -14.49
CA GLU A 71 -12.90 25.50 -13.24
C GLU A 71 -12.94 23.99 -13.50
N LYS A 72 -11.77 23.42 -13.77
CA LYS A 72 -11.64 22.00 -14.04
C LYS A 72 -11.96 21.23 -12.75
N ASP A 73 -12.88 20.28 -12.86
CA ASP A 73 -13.41 19.52 -11.73
C ASP A 73 -12.23 18.85 -10.96
N PRO A 74 -12.13 18.96 -9.62
CA PRO A 74 -11.00 18.41 -8.84
C PRO A 74 -10.81 16.88 -8.99
N SER A 75 -11.85 16.19 -9.47
CA SER A 75 -11.84 14.78 -9.86
C SER A 75 -10.97 14.50 -11.10
N GLU A 76 -10.84 15.47 -12.02
CA GLU A 76 -10.00 15.37 -13.22
C GLU A 76 -8.53 15.69 -12.96
N MET A 77 -8.27 16.42 -11.87
CA MET A 77 -6.93 16.81 -11.45
C MET A 77 -6.18 15.71 -10.70
N THR A 78 -6.87 14.68 -10.23
CA THR A 78 -6.30 13.64 -9.35
C THR A 78 -6.68 12.24 -9.85
N TYR A 79 -5.93 11.20 -9.49
CA TYR A 79 -6.26 9.81 -9.83
C TYR A 79 -7.45 9.22 -9.03
N ARG A 80 -8.37 10.04 -8.53
CA ARG A 80 -9.56 9.61 -7.77
C ARG A 80 -10.48 8.67 -8.56
N SER A 81 -10.54 8.83 -9.87
CA SER A 81 -11.30 7.94 -10.77
C SER A 81 -10.74 6.51 -10.82
N LEU A 82 -9.49 6.27 -10.39
CA LEU A 82 -8.95 4.91 -10.25
C LEU A 82 -9.62 4.15 -9.11
N LEU A 83 -10.10 4.82 -8.05
CA LEU A 83 -10.82 4.16 -6.96
C LEU A 83 -12.08 3.46 -7.49
N GLY A 84 -12.83 4.12 -8.39
CA GLY A 84 -14.01 3.52 -9.01
C GLY A 84 -13.68 2.22 -9.75
N LYS A 85 -12.55 2.17 -10.45
CA LYS A 85 -12.07 0.97 -11.17
C LYS A 85 -11.52 -0.09 -10.22
N LEU A 86 -10.90 0.32 -9.12
CA LEU A 86 -10.37 -0.60 -8.10
C LEU A 86 -11.47 -1.25 -7.26
N MET A 87 -12.59 -0.53 -7.03
CA MET A 87 -13.76 -1.03 -6.29
C MET A 87 -14.72 -1.82 -7.18
N GLU A 88 -14.45 -1.96 -8.48
CA GLU A 88 -15.19 -2.92 -9.30
C GLU A 88 -15.02 -4.32 -8.70
N ILE A 89 -16.14 -5.04 -8.55
CA ILE A 89 -16.28 -6.33 -7.83
C ILE A 89 -15.25 -7.40 -8.25
N ASN A 90 -14.58 -7.24 -9.39
CA ASN A 90 -13.55 -8.16 -9.91
C ASN A 90 -12.21 -7.47 -10.22
N SER A 91 -11.84 -6.44 -9.46
CA SER A 91 -10.50 -5.85 -9.54
C SER A 91 -9.44 -6.89 -9.12
N LYS A 92 -8.88 -7.58 -10.12
CA LYS A 92 -7.76 -8.53 -9.97
C LYS A 92 -6.67 -8.05 -9.02
N PRO A 93 -6.11 -6.82 -9.17
CA PRO A 93 -4.97 -6.42 -8.34
C PRO A 93 -5.31 -6.33 -6.84
N LEU A 94 -6.55 -5.99 -6.47
CA LEU A 94 -6.93 -5.89 -5.06
C LEU A 94 -7.16 -7.28 -4.45
N VAL A 95 -7.86 -8.15 -5.18
CA VAL A 95 -8.09 -9.54 -4.77
C VAL A 95 -6.77 -10.30 -4.64
N ASP A 96 -5.89 -10.15 -5.62
CA ASP A 96 -4.57 -10.78 -5.60
C ASP A 96 -3.71 -10.27 -4.43
N ALA A 97 -3.75 -8.96 -4.13
CA ALA A 97 -3.03 -8.39 -3.00
C ALA A 97 -3.53 -8.92 -1.65
N TYR A 98 -4.85 -8.98 -1.44
CA TYR A 98 -5.41 -9.57 -0.22
C TYR A 98 -5.10 -11.06 -0.12
N GLY A 99 -5.22 -11.81 -1.22
CA GLY A 99 -4.87 -13.23 -1.28
C GLY A 99 -3.40 -13.48 -0.94
N ALA A 100 -2.48 -12.63 -1.41
CA ALA A 100 -1.07 -12.71 -1.08
C ALA A 100 -0.79 -12.48 0.42
N ILE A 101 -1.50 -11.52 1.04
CA ILE A 101 -1.39 -11.27 2.49
C ILE A 101 -1.87 -12.48 3.29
N GLU A 102 -3.06 -13.01 2.99
CA GLU A 102 -3.61 -14.16 3.72
C GLU A 102 -2.75 -15.41 3.51
N GLY A 103 -2.26 -15.66 2.29
CA GLY A 103 -1.37 -16.79 2.00
C GLY A 103 -0.03 -16.71 2.73
N LEU A 104 0.51 -15.49 2.93
CA LEU A 104 1.71 -15.30 3.75
C LEU A 104 1.44 -15.63 5.22
N LEU A 105 0.30 -15.19 5.76
CA LEU A 105 -0.08 -15.44 7.15
C LEU A 105 -0.32 -16.94 7.39
N GLU A 106 -0.99 -17.62 6.45
CA GLU A 106 -1.20 -19.07 6.52
C GLU A 106 0.12 -19.85 6.49
N GLN A 107 1.08 -19.43 5.67
CA GLN A 107 2.42 -20.02 5.69
C GLN A 107 3.09 -19.85 7.05
N VAL A 108 3.07 -18.64 7.63
CA VAL A 108 3.67 -18.38 8.96
C VAL A 108 2.98 -19.21 10.05
N ASP A 109 1.64 -19.28 10.04
CA ASP A 109 0.87 -20.10 10.98
C ASP A 109 1.21 -21.59 10.86
N SER A 110 1.42 -22.08 9.64
CA SER A 110 1.86 -23.46 9.41
C SER A 110 3.24 -23.74 9.99
N TYR A 111 4.16 -22.77 10.03
CA TYR A 111 5.49 -22.95 10.61
C TYR A 111 5.48 -22.99 12.14
N VAL A 112 4.52 -22.30 12.78
CA VAL A 112 4.40 -22.27 14.25
C VAL A 112 3.73 -23.53 14.80
N LYS A 113 2.82 -24.12 14.02
CA LYS A 113 2.04 -25.30 14.43
C LYS A 113 2.73 -26.65 14.19
N VAL A 114 3.96 -26.65 13.66
CA VAL A 114 4.78 -27.85 13.44
C VAL A 114 5.63 -28.14 14.68
#